data_AF-A0A7J2HJX2-F1
#
_entry.id   AF-A0A7J2HJX2-F1
#
_cell.length_a   1.000
_cell.length_b   1.000
_cell.length_c   1.000
_cell.angle_alpha   90.00
_cell.angle_beta   90.00
_cell.angle_gamma   90.00
#
_symmetry.space_group_name_H-M   'P 1'
#
loop_
_entity.id
_entity.type
_entity.pdbx_description
1 polymer ?
#
loop_
_entity_poly.entity_id
_entity_poly.type
_entity_poly.pdbx_seq_one_letter_code
_entity_poly.pdbx_strand_id
1 'polypeptide(L)' 'MAVGNRLQGYSGKVREILEEGGVEVGDEVEVEAKGEIYRGILMARYELADPNYIVIKLPNGYNIGIR' A
#
# COMPACT_ATOMS: atom_id res chain seq x y z
N MET A 1 -11.70 -9.69 -19.55
CA MET A 1 -11.23 -8.45 -18.92
C MET A 1 -10.01 -8.83 -18.11
N ALA A 2 -8.85 -8.22 -18.35
CA ALA A 2 -7.69 -8.50 -17.51
C ALA A 2 -8.07 -8.08 -16.08
N VAL A 3 -8.22 -9.04 -15.18
CA VAL A 3 -8.34 -8.75 -13.75
C VAL A 3 -6.95 -8.26 -13.35
N GLY A 4 -6.71 -6.96 -13.56
CA GLY A 4 -5.51 -6.30 -13.04
C GLY A 4 -5.50 -6.57 -11.55
N ASN A 5 -4.39 -7.09 -11.03
CA ASN A 5 -4.25 -7.38 -9.61
C ASN A 5 -4.34 -6.05 -8.85
N ARG A 6 -5.51 -5.78 -8.27
CA ARG A 6 -5.87 -4.54 -7.56
C ARG A 6 -4.88 -4.17 -6.45
N LEU A 7 -4.20 -5.17 -5.92
CA LEU A 7 -3.17 -5.05 -4.88
C LEU A 7 -1.88 -5.73 -5.35
N GLN A 8 -1.43 -5.39 -6.56
CA GLN A 8 -0.20 -5.93 -7.15
C GLN A 8 0.98 -5.78 -6.18
N GLY A 9 1.68 -6.89 -5.92
CA GLY A 9 2.82 -6.89 -5.02
C GLY A 9 2.51 -7.27 -3.57
N TYR A 10 1.26 -7.22 -3.13
CA TYR A 10 0.87 -7.46 -1.74
C TYR A 10 0.40 -8.90 -1.52
N SER A 11 0.79 -9.46 -0.38
CA SER A 11 0.42 -10.81 0.07
C SER A 11 0.34 -10.86 1.61
N GLY A 12 -0.27 -11.93 2.13
CA GLY A 12 -0.36 -12.17 3.57
C GLY A 12 -1.11 -11.06 4.32
N LYS A 13 -0.65 -10.75 5.54
CA LYS A 13 -1.40 -9.87 6.45
C LYS A 13 -1.60 -8.45 5.94
N VAL A 14 -0.60 -7.90 5.26
CA VAL A 14 -0.72 -6.56 4.65
C VAL A 14 -1.81 -6.55 3.58
N ARG A 15 -1.90 -7.59 2.75
CA ARG A 15 -2.95 -7.69 1.73
C ARG A 15 -4.33 -7.77 2.36
N GLU A 16 -4.51 -8.59 3.41
CA GLU A 16 -5.78 -8.70 4.14
C GLU A 16 -6.25 -7.34 4.65
N ILE A 17 -5.35 -6.55 5.26
CA ILE A 17 -5.67 -5.21 5.77
C ILE A 17 -6.11 -4.26 4.65
N LEU A 18 -5.41 -4.30 3.50
CA LEU A 18 -5.77 -3.47 2.34
C LEU A 18 -7.12 -3.89 1.74
N GLU A 19 -7.41 -5.19 1.70
CA GLU A 19 -8.71 -5.71 1.26
C GLU A 19 -9.84 -5.33 2.22
N GLU A 20 -9.62 -5.41 3.53
CA GLU A 20 -10.56 -4.97 4.58
C GLU A 20 -10.85 -3.46 4.48
N GLY A 21 -9.83 -2.66 4.16
CA GLY A 21 -9.95 -1.23 3.90
C GLY A 21 -10.63 -0.89 2.57
N GLY A 22 -10.83 -1.86 1.68
CA GLY A 22 -11.45 -1.65 0.37
C GLY A 22 -10.62 -0.77 -0.58
N VAL A 23 -9.30 -0.72 -0.39
CA VAL A 23 -8.38 0.12 -1.18
C VAL A 23 -7.69 -0.68 -2.28
N GLU A 24 -7.28 0.01 -3.34
CA GLU A 24 -6.57 -0.54 -4.48
C GLU A 24 -5.32 0.31 -4.81
N VAL A 25 -4.38 -0.25 -5.56
CA VAL A 25 -3.20 0.48 -6.05
C VAL A 25 -3.66 1.68 -6.89
N GLY A 26 -3.18 2.87 -6.53
CA GLY A 26 -3.59 4.14 -7.15
C GLY A 26 -4.53 4.97 -6.28
N ASP A 27 -5.14 4.38 -5.24
CA ASP A 27 -6.00 5.12 -4.32
C ASP A 27 -5.19 6.05 -3.41
N GLU A 28 -5.79 7.18 -3.04
CA GLU A 28 -5.28 8.00 -1.94
C GLU A 28 -5.69 7.35 -0.61
N VAL A 29 -4.71 7.07 0.23
CA VAL A 29 -4.90 6.42 1.53
C VAL A 29 -4.32 7.27 2.65
N GLU A 30 -4.93 7.14 3.82
CA GLU A 30 -4.40 7.63 5.10
C GLU A 30 -4.02 6.43 5.96
N VAL A 31 -2.80 6.43 6.48
CA VAL A 31 -2.20 5.31 7.19
C VAL A 31 -1.70 5.82 8.53
N GLU A 32 -2.24 5.30 9.61
CA GLU A 32 -1.74 5.54 10.96
C GLU A 32 -0.74 4.45 11.33
N ALA A 33 0.50 4.83 11.62
CA ALA A 33 1.54 3.90 12.05
C ALA A 33 2.45 4.56 13.08
N LYS A 34 2.67 3.89 14.22
CA LYS A 34 3.55 4.34 15.31
C LYS A 34 3.21 5.74 15.85
N GLY A 35 1.93 6.12 15.83
CA GLY A 35 1.46 7.43 16.30
C GLY A 35 1.62 8.56 15.28
N GLU A 36 2.08 8.25 14.07
CA GLU A 36 2.19 9.19 12.95
C GLU A 36 1.13 8.86 11.90
N ILE A 37 0.60 9.90 11.24
CA ILE A 37 -0.36 9.77 10.15
C ILE A 37 0.34 10.11 8.84
N TYR A 38 0.26 9.20 7.88
CA TYR A 38 0.80 9.37 6.54
C TYR A 38 -0.32 9.40 5.52
N ARG A 39 -0.28 10.34 4.59
CA ARG A 39 -1.23 10.43 3.47
C ARG A 39 -0.50 10.42 2.15
N GLY A 40 -0.99 9.60 1.21
CA GLY A 40 -0.39 9.47 -0.10
C GLY A 40 -1.10 8.44 -0.97
N ILE A 41 -0.53 8.19 -2.16
CA ILE A 41 -1.08 7.24 -3.12
C ILE A 41 -0.52 5.85 -2.85
N LEU A 42 -1.39 4.83 -2.69
CA LEU A 42 -0.97 3.45 -2.55
C LEU A 42 -0.26 2.96 -3.82
N MET A 43 0.99 2.56 -3.70
CA MET A 43 1.80 2.09 -4.82
C MET A 43 1.81 0.56 -4.87
N ALA A 44 1.95 0.00 -6.07
CA ALA A 44 2.26 -1.42 -6.22
C ALA A 44 3.60 -1.75 -5.55
N ARG A 45 3.71 -2.95 -4.97
CA ARG A 45 4.94 -3.44 -4.33
C ARG A 45 5.66 -4.45 -5.23
N TYR A 46 6.97 -4.58 -5.05
CA TYR A 46 7.73 -5.70 -5.62
C TYR A 46 7.48 -6.98 -4.79
N GLU A 47 6.97 -8.04 -5.42
CA GLU A 47 6.50 -9.26 -4.73
C GLU A 47 7.60 -9.98 -3.92
N LEU A 48 8.86 -9.92 -4.37
CA LEU A 48 9.98 -10.61 -3.69
C LEU A 48 10.58 -9.81 -2.53
N ALA A 49 10.11 -8.59 -2.27
CA ALA A 49 10.56 -7.82 -1.09
C ALA A 49 9.99 -8.41 0.22
N ASP A 50 10.34 -7.84 1.37
CA ASP A 50 9.68 -8.18 2.65
C ASP A 50 8.15 -7.94 2.54
N PRO A 51 7.28 -8.88 2.96
CA PRO A 51 5.83 -8.76 2.77
C PRO A 51 5.12 -7.84 3.78
N ASN A 52 5.79 -7.44 4.85
CA ASN A 52 5.17 -6.80 6.00
C ASN A 52 5.34 -5.27 5.97
N TYR A 53 5.09 -4.66 4.81
CA TYR A 53 4.99 -3.21 4.67
C TYR A 53 4.16 -2.79 3.44
N ILE A 54 3.61 -1.59 3.48
CA ILE A 54 2.99 -0.90 2.33
C ILE A 54 3.90 0.19 1.79
N VAL A 55 3.74 0.50 0.50
CA VAL A 55 4.41 1.64 -0.12
C VAL A 55 3.37 2.68 -0.49
N ILE A 56 3.55 3.90 0.00
CA ILE A 56 2.76 5.05 -0.45
C ILE A 56 3.67 6.11 -1.09
N LYS A 57 3.15 6.81 -2.09
CA LYS A 57 3.78 7.99 -2.70
C LYS A 57 3.25 9.24 -2.03
N LEU A 58 4.14 9.99 -1.40
CA LEU A 58 3.84 11.24 -0.71
C LEU A 58 3.62 12.39 -1.71
N PRO A 59 2.94 13.48 -1.30
CA PRO A 59 2.73 14.66 -2.16
C PRO A 59 4.02 15.32 -2.66
N ASN A 60 5.12 15.18 -1.92
CA ASN A 60 6.45 15.67 -2.32
C ASN A 60 7.14 14.79 -3.38
N GLY A 61 6.47 13.73 -3.85
CA GLY A 61 6.96 12.86 -4.92
C GLY A 61 7.78 11.65 -4.46
N TYR A 62 8.13 11.56 -3.18
CA TYR A 62 8.89 10.44 -2.62
C TYR A 62 8.00 9.25 -2.26
N ASN A 63 8.54 8.04 -2.37
CA ASN A 63 7.90 6.82 -1.88
C ASN A 63 8.42 6.49 -0.49
N ILE A 64 7.52 6.07 0.41
CA ILE A 64 7.87 5.61 1.77
C ILE A 64 7.28 4.22 2.01
N GLY A 65 8.06 3.36 2.67
CA GLY A 65 7.61 2.06 3.17
C GLY A 65 7.15 2.16 4.61
N ILE A 66 5.92 1.73 4.90
CA ILE A 66 5.30 1.78 6.24
C ILE A 66 4.99 0.35 6.69
N ARG A 67 5.51 -0.04 7.86
CA ARG A 67 5.26 -1.35 8.48
C ARG A 67 4.06 -1.30 9.41
#